data_AF-A0A958FMB9-F1
#
_entry.id   AF-A0A958FMB9-F1
#
_cell.length_a   1.000
_cell.length_b   1.000
_cell.length_c   1.000
_cell.angle_alpha   90.00
_cell.angle_beta   90.00
_cell.angle_gamma   90.00
#
_symmetry.space_group_name_H-M   'P 1'
#
loop_
_entity.id
_entity.type
_entity.pdbx_description
1 polymer ?
#
loop_
_entity_poly.entity_id
_entity_poly.type
_entity_poly.pdbx_seq_one_letter_code
_entity_poly.pdbx_strand_id
1 'polypeptide(L)'
;MTNEIKQLFETAKIWRKSGKNSVLVTVVDLKGSSYRRPGVRMLISDTGETCGAVSGGCVEKEIQHQAQSVFKSGNAKIITYDGRFRLGCEGILFMLLEPFFISDAMLESFHSALNTRQSFKTESYYYHAPGEHAAIGSQLIVNGKTFSFNPAFQ
;
A
#
# COMPACT_ATOMS: atom_id res chain seq x y z
N MET A 1 8.82 -2.65 -11.48
CA MET A 1 7.73 -2.13 -10.61
C MET A 1 6.35 -2.21 -11.25
N THR A 2 6.21 -1.97 -12.56
CA THR A 2 4.90 -2.06 -13.26
C THR A 2 4.19 -3.42 -13.11
N ASN A 3 4.93 -4.54 -13.11
CA ASN A 3 4.33 -5.86 -12.93
C ASN A 3 3.76 -6.08 -11.52
N GLU A 4 4.40 -5.51 -10.50
CA GLU A 4 3.97 -5.64 -9.11
C GLU A 4 2.69 -4.85 -8.85
N ILE A 5 2.64 -3.57 -9.23
CA ILE A 5 1.41 -2.77 -9.08
C ILE A 5 0.25 -3.33 -9.92
N LYS A 6 0.53 -3.87 -11.11
CA LYS A 6 -0.46 -4.57 -11.93
C LYS A 6 -1.04 -5.77 -11.18
N GLN A 7 -0.19 -6.60 -10.57
CA GLN A 7 -0.64 -7.76 -9.80
C GLN A 7 -1.50 -7.33 -8.60
N LEU A 8 -1.09 -6.31 -7.85
CA LEU A 8 -1.88 -5.78 -6.74
C LEU A 8 -3.26 -5.30 -7.20
N PHE A 9 -3.31 -4.60 -8.34
CA PHE A 9 -4.57 -4.06 -8.86
C PHE A 9 -5.52 -5.16 -9.33
N GLU A 10 -5.02 -6.19 -10.02
CA GLU A 10 -5.84 -7.34 -10.40
C GLU A 10 -6.30 -8.15 -9.19
N THR A 11 -5.44 -8.38 -8.20
CA THR A 11 -5.83 -9.08 -6.97
C THR A 11 -6.90 -8.31 -6.20
N ALA A 12 -6.73 -6.99 -6.02
CA ALA A 12 -7.74 -6.16 -5.35
C ALA A 12 -9.08 -6.20 -6.11
N LYS A 13 -9.06 -6.19 -7.45
CA LYS A 13 -10.26 -6.34 -8.27
C LYS A 13 -10.95 -7.68 -8.02
N ILE A 14 -10.20 -8.78 -7.95
CA ILE A 14 -10.72 -10.13 -7.67
C ILE A 14 -11.34 -10.18 -6.27
N TRP A 15 -10.62 -9.71 -5.26
CA TRP A 15 -11.08 -9.67 -3.88
C TRP A 15 -12.34 -8.83 -3.71
N ARG A 16 -12.39 -7.63 -4.32
CA ARG A 16 -13.59 -6.79 -4.34
C ARG A 16 -14.80 -7.51 -4.94
N LYS A 17 -14.62 -8.23 -6.06
CA LYS A 17 -15.69 -9.04 -6.68
C LYS A 17 -16.16 -10.20 -5.80
N SER A 18 -15.30 -10.69 -4.92
CA SER A 18 -15.63 -11.72 -3.93
C SER A 18 -16.12 -11.15 -2.59
N GLY A 19 -16.37 -9.84 -2.51
CA GLY A 19 -16.86 -9.17 -1.29
C GLY A 19 -15.81 -9.00 -0.19
N LYS A 20 -14.51 -9.15 -0.51
CA LYS A 20 -13.42 -8.99 0.45
C LYS A 20 -12.89 -7.56 0.42
N ASN A 21 -12.68 -6.98 1.59
CA ASN A 21 -12.00 -5.69 1.71
C ASN A 21 -10.49 -5.85 1.63
N SER A 22 -9.79 -4.78 1.27
CA SER A 22 -8.34 -4.77 1.11
C SER A 22 -7.70 -3.62 1.88
N VAL A 23 -6.52 -3.87 2.44
CA VAL A 23 -5.59 -2.87 2.96
C VAL A 23 -4.32 -2.91 2.15
N LEU A 24 -3.89 -1.76 1.64
CA LEU A 24 -2.60 -1.59 0.99
C LEU A 24 -1.59 -1.16 2.02
N VAL A 25 -0.41 -1.76 1.94
CA VAL A 25 0.76 -1.45 2.73
C VAL A 25 1.82 -0.94 1.77
N THR A 26 2.32 0.26 2.01
CA THR A 26 3.39 0.87 1.21
C THR A 26 4.53 1.26 2.14
N VAL A 27 5.76 0.82 1.85
CA VAL A 27 6.95 1.41 2.47
C VAL A 27 7.08 2.83 1.89
N VAL A 28 6.86 3.85 2.72
CA VAL A 28 6.84 5.25 2.28
C VAL A 28 8.13 5.98 2.59
N ASP A 29 8.86 5.55 3.62
CA ASP A 29 10.14 6.14 4.01
C ASP A 29 11.05 5.14 4.73
N LEU A 30 12.33 5.51 4.86
CA LEU A 30 13.36 4.77 5.55
C LEU A 30 14.30 5.74 6.26
N LYS A 31 14.51 5.52 7.56
CA LYS A 31 15.65 6.10 8.29
C LYS A 31 16.76 5.06 8.41
N GLY A 32 17.97 5.40 7.97
CA GLY A 32 19.11 4.49 8.00
C GLY A 32 19.18 3.58 6.77
N SER A 33 19.66 2.34 6.94
CA SER A 33 19.88 1.39 5.85
C SER A 33 18.91 0.22 5.91
N SER A 34 18.34 -0.16 4.77
CA SER A 34 17.51 -1.35 4.64
C SER A 34 17.58 -1.89 3.22
N TYR A 35 17.45 -3.22 3.08
CA TYR A 35 17.32 -3.86 1.77
C TYR A 35 16.03 -3.44 1.06
N ARG A 36 15.00 -3.07 1.84
CA ARG A 36 13.72 -2.60 1.32
C ARG A 36 13.73 -1.08 1.21
N ARG A 37 13.32 -0.60 0.05
CA ARG A 37 13.29 0.83 -0.28
C ARG A 37 11.84 1.32 -0.36
N PRO A 38 11.61 2.64 -0.23
CA PRO A 38 10.31 3.22 -0.51
C PRO A 38 9.72 2.76 -1.85
N GLY A 39 8.42 2.53 -1.87
CA GLY A 39 7.67 2.01 -3.02
C GLY A 39 7.43 0.49 -3.02
N VAL A 40 8.03 -0.27 -2.09
CA VAL A 40 7.66 -1.67 -1.85
C VAL A 40 6.24 -1.74 -1.30
N ARG A 41 5.41 -2.65 -1.82
CA ARG A 41 4.01 -2.76 -1.46
C ARG A 41 3.57 -4.19 -1.16
N MET A 42 2.52 -4.29 -0.36
CA MET A 42 1.83 -5.53 -0.02
C MET A 42 0.33 -5.24 0.14
N LEU A 43 -0.51 -6.14 -0.35
CA LEU A 43 -1.95 -6.10 -0.15
C LEU A 43 -2.36 -7.19 0.83
N ILE A 44 -3.31 -6.88 1.70
CA ILE A 44 -3.88 -7.79 2.69
C ILE A 44 -5.40 -7.75 2.55
N SER A 45 -6.07 -8.90 2.56
CA SER A 45 -7.52 -8.98 2.68
C SER A 45 -7.97 -9.05 4.14
N ASP A 46 -9.23 -8.73 4.39
CA ASP A 46 -9.88 -8.93 5.69
C ASP A 46 -9.95 -10.42 6.11
N THR A 47 -9.87 -11.34 5.14
CA THR A 47 -9.73 -12.79 5.36
C THR A 47 -8.30 -13.27 5.63
N GLY A 48 -7.31 -12.36 5.60
CA GLY A 48 -5.90 -12.67 5.86
C GLY A 48 -5.09 -13.16 4.65
N GLU A 49 -5.68 -13.21 3.46
CA GLU A 49 -4.95 -13.46 2.21
C GLU A 49 -4.02 -12.28 1.91
N THR A 50 -2.91 -12.55 1.22
CA THR A 50 -1.89 -11.55 0.91
C THR A 50 -1.46 -11.58 -0.56
N CYS A 51 -1.04 -10.43 -1.07
CA CYS A 51 -0.41 -10.29 -2.38
C CYS A 51 0.78 -9.33 -2.29
N GLY A 52 1.92 -9.70 -2.85
CA GLY A 52 3.17 -8.99 -2.61
C GLY A 52 3.72 -9.24 -1.21
N ALA A 53 4.86 -8.62 -0.90
CA ALA A 53 5.54 -8.77 0.39
C ALA A 53 6.43 -7.56 0.66
N VAL A 54 6.53 -7.17 1.93
CA VAL A 54 7.44 -6.11 2.35
C VAL A 54 8.85 -6.67 2.50
N SER A 55 9.02 -7.75 3.26
CA SER A 55 10.31 -8.33 3.63
C SER A 55 10.44 -9.82 3.32
N GLY A 56 9.36 -10.60 3.45
CA GLY A 56 9.33 -12.07 3.35
C GLY A 56 9.58 -12.80 4.68
N GLY A 57 9.36 -12.15 5.84
CA GLY A 57 9.75 -12.67 7.16
C GLY A 57 8.86 -12.20 8.32
N CYS A 58 9.47 -11.85 9.45
CA CYS A 58 8.74 -11.53 10.69
C CYS A 58 7.91 -10.24 10.61
N VAL A 59 8.23 -9.33 9.69
CA VAL A 59 7.53 -8.05 9.52
C VAL A 59 6.09 -8.27 9.09
N GLU A 60 5.84 -9.25 8.23
CA GLU A 60 4.53 -9.53 7.64
C GLU A 60 3.45 -9.83 8.70
N LYS A 61 3.80 -10.55 9.76
CA LYS A 61 2.87 -10.87 10.85
C LYS A 61 2.45 -9.62 11.62
N GLU A 62 3.40 -8.71 11.86
CA GLU A 62 3.11 -7.44 12.51
C GLU A 62 2.24 -6.57 11.60
N ILE A 63 2.57 -6.48 10.31
CA ILE A 63 1.75 -5.75 9.34
C ILE A 63 0.31 -6.30 9.31
N GLN A 64 0.15 -7.63 9.26
CA GLN A 64 -1.17 -8.27 9.26
C GLN A 64 -1.96 -7.95 10.54
N HIS A 65 -1.30 -7.98 11.70
CA HIS A 65 -1.92 -7.59 12.97
C HIS A 65 -2.36 -6.11 12.94
N GLN A 66 -1.48 -5.23 12.48
CA GLN A 66 -1.75 -3.80 12.39
C GLN A 66 -2.85 -3.47 11.36
N ALA A 67 -2.97 -4.22 10.27
CA ALA A 67 -4.01 -4.05 9.27
C ALA A 67 -5.42 -4.28 9.82
N GLN A 68 -5.59 -5.10 10.86
CA GLN A 68 -6.89 -5.34 11.50
C GLN A 68 -7.53 -4.05 12.04
N SER A 69 -6.72 -3.12 12.57
CA SER A 69 -7.27 -1.85 13.04
C SER A 69 -7.75 -0.99 11.88
N VAL A 70 -7.05 -1.01 10.73
CA VAL A 70 -7.43 -0.26 9.53
C VAL A 70 -8.71 -0.82 8.92
N PHE A 71 -8.89 -2.13 8.88
CA PHE A 71 -10.17 -2.74 8.48
C PHE A 71 -11.32 -2.30 9.38
N LYS A 72 -11.06 -2.20 10.70
CA LYS A 72 -12.08 -1.82 11.67
C LYS A 72 -12.42 -0.33 11.66
N SER A 73 -11.42 0.54 11.58
CA SER A 73 -11.60 2.00 11.67
C SER A 73 -11.87 2.66 10.32
N GLY A 74 -11.39 2.06 9.22
CA GLY A 74 -11.35 2.72 7.91
C GLY A 74 -10.31 3.83 7.83
N ASN A 75 -9.50 4.03 8.86
CA ASN A 75 -8.50 5.10 8.91
C ASN A 75 -7.13 4.58 8.47
N ALA A 76 -6.47 5.36 7.63
CA ALA A 76 -5.09 5.10 7.29
C ALA A 76 -4.16 5.41 8.47
N LYS A 77 -3.03 4.71 8.53
CA LYS A 77 -2.07 4.84 9.62
C LYS A 77 -0.64 4.61 9.19
N ILE A 78 0.28 5.19 9.93
CA ILE A 78 1.72 4.93 9.79
C ILE A 78 2.15 3.96 10.88
N ILE A 79 2.88 2.93 10.49
CA ILE A 79 3.60 2.05 11.41
C ILE A 79 5.08 2.13 11.11
N THR A 80 5.90 1.86 12.13
CA THR A 80 7.34 1.76 11.99
C THR A 80 7.82 0.37 12.31
N TYR A 81 8.82 -0.09 11.57
CA TYR A 81 9.51 -1.34 11.86
C TYR A 81 11.01 -1.11 11.96
N ASP A 82 11.60 -1.46 13.09
CA ASP A 82 13.03 -1.38 13.32
C ASP A 82 13.73 -2.66 12.85
N GLY A 83 14.47 -2.56 11.76
CA GLY A 83 15.20 -3.66 11.15
C GLY A 83 16.36 -4.21 12.00
N ARG A 84 16.85 -3.43 12.98
CA ARG A 84 18.00 -3.79 13.81
C ARG A 84 17.77 -5.08 14.60
N PHE A 85 16.53 -5.30 15.04
CA PHE A 85 16.23 -6.45 15.89
C PHE A 85 16.06 -7.76 15.12
N ARG A 86 15.82 -7.74 13.80
CA ARG A 86 15.30 -8.94 13.08
C ARG A 86 15.61 -9.06 11.59
N LEU A 87 16.12 -8.03 10.93
CA LEU A 87 16.38 -8.03 9.47
C LEU A 87 17.88 -7.95 9.14
N GLY A 88 18.75 -7.77 10.14
CA GLY A 88 20.18 -7.57 9.91
C GLY A 88 20.51 -6.26 9.18
N CYS A 89 19.59 -5.30 9.20
CA CYS A 89 19.77 -3.97 8.61
C CYS A 89 19.60 -2.86 9.67
N GLU A 90 20.41 -1.82 9.56
CA GLU A 90 20.46 -0.69 10.49
C GLU A 90 19.48 0.40 10.06
N GLY A 91 18.18 0.09 9.98
CA GLY A 91 17.19 1.03 9.50
C GLY A 91 15.77 0.83 10.01
N ILE A 92 15.04 1.94 10.11
CA ILE A 92 13.64 2.00 10.52
C ILE A 92 12.79 2.28 9.28
N LEU A 93 11.93 1.31 8.94
CA LEU A 93 10.97 1.44 7.85
C LEU A 93 9.73 2.19 8.33
N PHE A 94 9.24 3.11 7.52
CA PHE A 94 7.95 3.77 7.69
C PHE A 94 6.98 3.19 6.67
N MET A 95 5.86 2.65 7.14
CA MET A 95 4.88 1.99 6.30
C MET A 95 3.51 2.64 6.48
N LEU A 96 2.93 3.07 5.37
CA LEU A 96 1.55 3.52 5.29
C LEU A 96 0.65 2.31 5.07
N LEU A 97 -0.29 2.10 5.99
CA LEU A 97 -1.39 1.16 5.86
C LEU A 97 -2.65 1.96 5.59
N GLU A 98 -3.33 1.70 4.49
CA GLU A 98 -4.54 2.41 4.10
C GLU A 98 -5.60 1.46 3.54
N PRO A 99 -6.90 1.73 3.74
CA PRO A 99 -7.95 1.05 3.01
C PRO A 99 -7.69 1.19 1.51
N PHE A 100 -7.85 0.09 0.78
CA PHE A 100 -7.53 0.04 -0.64
C PHE A 100 -8.77 -0.24 -1.46
N PHE A 101 -9.18 0.78 -2.21
CA PHE A 101 -10.27 0.73 -3.15
C PHE A 101 -9.79 1.15 -4.53
N ILE A 102 -10.04 0.28 -5.51
CA ILE A 102 -9.79 0.59 -6.91
C ILE A 102 -11.13 0.69 -7.62
N SER A 103 -11.47 1.89 -8.10
CA SER A 103 -12.64 2.10 -8.95
C SER A 103 -12.43 1.54 -10.35
N ASP A 104 -13.51 1.25 -11.07
CA ASP A 104 -13.41 0.76 -12.45
C ASP A 104 -12.75 1.81 -13.37
N ALA A 105 -13.06 3.09 -13.16
CA ALA A 105 -12.41 4.19 -13.90
C ALA A 105 -10.89 4.28 -13.66
N MET A 106 -10.43 3.98 -12.44
CA MET A 106 -8.99 3.91 -12.12
C MET A 106 -8.34 2.73 -12.86
N LEU A 107 -8.96 1.54 -12.84
CA LEU A 107 -8.46 0.36 -13.56
C LEU A 107 -8.39 0.60 -15.06
N GLU A 108 -9.44 1.16 -15.65
CA GLU A 108 -9.49 1.45 -17.09
C GLU A 108 -8.40 2.44 -17.49
N SER A 109 -8.21 3.51 -16.70
CA SER A 109 -7.16 4.50 -16.96
C SER A 109 -5.77 3.88 -16.81
N PHE A 110 -5.57 3.02 -15.81
CA PHE A 110 -4.32 2.29 -15.61
C PHE A 110 -4.01 1.31 -16.76
N HIS A 111 -4.98 0.50 -17.17
CA HIS A 111 -4.83 -0.44 -18.30
C HIS A 111 -4.59 0.29 -19.62
N SER A 112 -5.28 1.40 -19.85
CA SER A 112 -5.04 2.28 -21.00
C SER A 112 -3.59 2.77 -21.03
N ALA A 113 -3.06 3.23 -19.89
CA ALA A 113 -1.67 3.66 -19.79
C ALA A 113 -0.67 2.52 -20.08
N LEU A 114 -0.93 1.31 -19.57
CA LEU A 114 -0.09 0.14 -19.87
C LEU A 114 -0.08 -0.20 -21.37
N ASN A 115 -1.24 -0.21 -22.01
CA ASN A 115 -1.39 -0.55 -23.44
C ASN A 115 -0.75 0.50 -24.34
N THR A 116 -0.86 1.78 -23.98
CA THR A 116 -0.30 2.91 -24.73
C THR A 116 1.13 3.27 -24.31
N ARG A 117 1.72 2.52 -23.36
CA ARG A 117 3.05 2.76 -22.77
C ARG A 117 3.20 4.18 -22.17
N GLN A 118 2.11 4.76 -21.69
CA GLN A 118 2.15 6.02 -20.95
C GLN A 118 2.62 5.76 -19.52
N SER A 119 3.44 6.69 -19.01
CA SER A 119 3.89 6.65 -17.62
C SER A 119 2.74 6.97 -16.67
N PHE A 120 2.74 6.33 -15.51
CA PHE A 120 1.91 6.66 -14.37
C PHE A 120 2.80 6.82 -13.13
N LYS A 121 2.31 7.52 -12.11
CA LYS A 121 3.00 7.64 -10.82
C LYS A 121 2.04 7.43 -9.66
N THR A 122 2.58 6.99 -8.53
CA THR A 122 1.86 6.94 -7.25
C THR A 122 2.50 7.92 -6.29
N GLU A 123 1.69 8.76 -5.66
CA GLU A 123 2.13 9.70 -4.63
C GLU A 123 1.48 9.33 -3.30
N SER A 124 2.27 9.33 -2.23
CA SER A 124 1.81 9.02 -0.88
C SER A 124 2.04 10.21 0.03
N TYR A 125 1.02 10.57 0.79
CA TYR A 125 0.99 11.68 1.74
C TYR A 125 0.92 11.09 3.15
N TYR A 126 1.88 11.46 4.00
CA TYR A 126 2.02 10.87 5.33
C TYR A 126 2.74 11.80 6.29
N TYR A 127 2.52 11.56 7.58
CA TYR A 127 3.34 12.13 8.64
C TYR A 127 4.47 11.18 9.00
N HIS A 128 5.63 11.74 9.33
CA HIS A 128 6.75 10.97 9.85
C HIS A 128 6.56 10.65 11.35
N ALA A 129 5.40 10.09 11.71
CA ALA A 129 5.01 9.73 13.07
C ALA A 129 4.08 8.51 13.05
N PRO A 130 4.34 7.45 13.85
CA PRO A 130 3.43 6.31 13.96
C PRO A 130 2.05 6.72 14.48
N GLY A 131 1.01 5.99 14.07
CA GLY A 131 -0.37 6.20 14.51
C GLY A 131 -1.35 6.41 13.35
N GLU A 132 -2.64 6.46 13.69
CA GLU A 132 -3.69 6.90 12.77
C GLU A 132 -3.60 8.41 12.59
N HIS A 133 -3.73 8.87 11.35
CA HIS A 133 -3.73 10.30 11.04
C HIS A 133 -4.86 10.61 10.07
N ALA A 134 -5.49 11.76 10.24
CA ALA A 134 -6.39 12.30 9.23
C ALA A 134 -5.58 12.73 7.99
N ALA A 135 -6.21 12.66 6.82
CA ALA A 135 -5.67 13.16 5.55
C ALA A 135 -4.29 12.59 5.17
N ILE A 136 -4.05 11.31 5.45
CA ILE A 136 -2.94 10.54 4.87
C ILE A 136 -3.49 9.49 3.92
N GLY A 137 -2.72 9.14 2.89
CA GLY A 137 -3.14 8.20 1.87
C GLY A 137 -2.31 8.30 0.60
N SER A 138 -2.62 7.46 -0.37
CA SER A 138 -1.95 7.45 -1.66
C SER A 138 -2.90 7.68 -2.83
N GLN A 139 -2.36 8.26 -3.90
CA GLN A 139 -3.06 8.53 -5.15
C GLN A 139 -2.28 7.99 -6.34
N LEU A 140 -3.02 7.47 -7.33
CA LEU A 140 -2.52 7.17 -8.67
C LEU A 140 -2.74 8.37 -9.59
N ILE A 141 -1.68 8.83 -10.24
CA ILE A 141 -1.74 9.86 -11.27
C ILE A 141 -1.42 9.21 -12.61
N VAL A 142 -2.40 9.19 -13.50
CA VAL A 142 -2.34 8.51 -14.79
C VAL A 142 -3.24 9.23 -15.80
N ASN A 143 -2.73 9.43 -17.03
CA ASN A 143 -3.46 10.08 -18.13
C ASN A 143 -4.08 11.44 -17.75
N GLY A 144 -3.37 12.23 -16.93
CA GLY A 144 -3.84 13.53 -16.43
C GLY A 144 -4.96 13.46 -15.38
N LYS A 145 -5.31 12.26 -14.90
CA LYS A 145 -6.29 12.02 -13.84
C LYS A 145 -5.60 11.60 -12.56
N THR A 146 -6.20 11.97 -11.44
CA THR A 146 -5.77 11.58 -10.09
C THR A 146 -6.86 10.72 -9.46
N PHE A 147 -6.47 9.57 -8.91
CA PHE A 147 -7.39 8.67 -8.23
C PHE A 147 -6.84 8.28 -6.86
N SER A 148 -7.58 8.56 -5.77
CA SER A 148 -7.22 8.12 -4.42
C SER A 148 -7.43 6.62 -4.26
N PHE A 149 -6.50 5.96 -3.57
CA PHE A 149 -6.63 4.56 -3.17
C PHE A 149 -7.58 4.39 -1.99
N ASN A 150 -7.66 5.38 -1.10
CA ASN A 150 -8.68 5.47 -0.07
C ASN A 150 -9.70 6.56 -0.47
N PRO A 151 -11.00 6.24 -0.67
CA PRO A 151 -12.01 7.25 -1.01
C PRO A 151 -12.19 8.35 0.05
N ALA A 152 -11.81 8.08 1.30
CA ALA A 152 -11.82 9.07 2.38
C ALA A 152 -10.61 10.03 2.33
N PHE A 153 -9.62 9.76 1.48
CA PHE A 153 -8.46 10.62 1.25
C PHE A 153 -8.72 11.56 0.07
N GLN A 154 -8.88 12.85 0.36
CA GLN A 154 -9.08 13.92 -0.62
C GLN A 154 -7.91 14.90 -0.60
#